data_AF-A0A958ZBH3-F1
#
_entry.id   AF-A0A958ZBH3-F1
#
_cell.length_a   1.000
_cell.length_b   1.000
_cell.length_c   1.000
_cell.angle_alpha   90.00
_cell.angle_beta   90.00
_cell.angle_gamma   90.00
#
_symmetry.space_group_name_H-M   'P 1'
#
loop_
_entity.id
_entity.type
_entity.pdbx_description
1 polymer ?
#
loop_
_entity_poly.entity_id
_entity_poly.type
_entity_poly.pdbx_seq_one_letter_code
_entity_poly.pdbx_strand_id
1 'polypeptide(L)'
;MSLITLTTDFGLKDHGVATVKGAIYSEFSDAVIVDISHEISPFNITETAYILKNAYKNFPKGSIHIVGVDSELSVENKQLAIFLDEHYFICPDNGIISMIASEIKPEKIVEINIQNTLESSFNVLDVFVKVACHILRGGSLDVVGKEILGYRQLKEMNPVINDEKNKITGCVIYIDNYGNVISNISKKLFNEVGKGR
;
A
#
# COMPACT_ATOMS: atom_id res chain seq x y z
N MET A 1 -10.92 17.08 3.63
CA MET A 1 -11.57 16.01 4.41
C MET A 1 -10.69 14.79 4.27
N SER A 2 -10.06 14.34 5.35
CA SER A 2 -9.29 13.10 5.38
C SER A 2 -10.25 11.91 5.55
N LEU A 3 -9.95 10.80 4.89
CA LEU A 3 -10.73 9.56 4.95
C LEU A 3 -9.79 8.36 5.05
N ILE A 4 -10.33 7.20 5.40
CA ILE A 4 -9.58 5.94 5.46
C ILE A 4 -9.90 5.13 4.20
N THR A 5 -8.89 4.64 3.51
CA THR A 5 -9.07 3.65 2.45
C THR A 5 -8.59 2.28 2.88
N LEU A 6 -9.22 1.23 2.34
CA LEU A 6 -8.84 -0.15 2.60
C LEU A 6 -8.40 -0.84 1.31
N THR A 7 -7.23 -1.47 1.35
CA THR A 7 -6.75 -2.40 0.31
C THR A 7 -6.34 -3.69 0.99
N THR A 8 -7.02 -4.81 0.71
CA THR A 8 -6.75 -6.11 1.35
C THR A 8 -6.85 -7.28 0.38
N ASP A 9 -6.33 -8.44 0.79
CA ASP A 9 -6.42 -9.73 0.09
C ASP A 9 -7.40 -10.71 0.78
N PHE A 10 -8.34 -10.16 1.57
CA PHE A 10 -9.28 -10.94 2.37
C PHE A 10 -10.45 -11.52 1.58
N GLY A 11 -10.69 -11.01 0.37
CA GLY A 11 -11.91 -11.23 -0.37
C GLY A 11 -13.12 -10.56 0.28
N LEU A 12 -14.27 -10.72 -0.38
CA LEU A 12 -15.58 -10.21 0.10
C LEU A 12 -16.51 -11.34 0.56
N LYS A 13 -16.04 -12.59 0.52
CA LYS A 13 -16.84 -13.75 0.91
C LYS A 13 -16.95 -13.88 2.44
N ASP A 14 -15.84 -13.64 3.12
CA ASP A 14 -15.71 -13.83 4.57
C ASP A 14 -15.82 -12.50 5.33
N HIS A 15 -15.84 -12.58 6.66
CA HIS A 15 -16.14 -11.45 7.54
C HIS A 15 -14.98 -10.46 7.75
N GLY A 16 -13.77 -10.75 7.26
CA GLY A 16 -12.55 -9.99 7.57
C GLY A 16 -12.68 -8.49 7.30
N VAL A 17 -13.18 -8.11 6.12
CA VAL A 17 -13.37 -6.69 5.74
C VAL A 17 -14.39 -6.01 6.66
N ALA A 18 -15.49 -6.68 6.98
CA ALA A 18 -16.52 -6.13 7.85
C ALA A 18 -16.01 -5.93 9.28
N THR A 19 -15.20 -6.85 9.80
CA THR A 19 -14.56 -6.72 11.12
C THR A 19 -13.66 -5.49 11.19
N VAL A 20 -12.82 -5.26 10.17
CA VAL A 20 -11.92 -4.10 10.13
C VAL A 20 -12.71 -2.79 10.11
N LYS A 21 -13.76 -2.71 9.29
CA LYS A 21 -14.65 -1.53 9.25
C LYS A 21 -15.35 -1.32 10.60
N GLY A 22 -15.84 -2.38 11.22
CA GLY A 22 -16.44 -2.33 12.55
C GLY A 22 -15.47 -1.81 13.61
N ALA A 23 -14.21 -2.25 13.57
CA ALA A 23 -13.16 -1.75 14.46
C ALA A 23 -12.88 -0.25 14.22
N ILE A 24 -12.80 0.19 12.96
CA ILE A 24 -12.63 1.61 12.61
C ILE A 24 -13.77 2.45 13.19
N TYR A 25 -15.02 2.04 12.99
CA TYR A 25 -16.17 2.79 13.53
C TYR A 25 -16.27 2.75 15.05
N SER A 26 -15.79 1.67 15.68
CA SER A 26 -15.72 1.58 17.14
C SER A 26 -14.70 2.54 17.72
N GLU A 27 -13.57 2.74 17.03
CA GLU A 27 -12.55 3.72 17.42
C GLU A 27 -12.96 5.15 17.06
N PHE A 28 -13.50 5.38 15.86
CA PHE A 28 -13.87 6.70 15.35
C PHE A 28 -15.17 6.63 14.55
N SER A 29 -16.29 6.99 15.18
CA SER A 29 -17.64 6.82 14.63
C SER A 29 -17.90 7.59 13.33
N ASP A 30 -17.22 8.72 13.14
CA ASP A 30 -17.44 9.62 12.00
C ASP A 30 -16.48 9.35 10.83
N ALA A 31 -15.81 8.19 10.84
CA ALA A 31 -14.84 7.84 9.82
C ALA A 31 -15.52 7.66 8.46
N VAL A 32 -14.99 8.28 7.42
CA VAL A 32 -15.37 7.96 6.04
C VAL A 32 -14.43 6.86 5.56
N ILE A 33 -14.98 5.70 5.18
CA ILE A 33 -14.22 4.56 4.67
C ILE A 33 -14.51 4.38 3.18
N VAL A 34 -13.46 4.24 2.37
CA VAL A 34 -13.56 3.90 0.94
C VAL A 34 -12.72 2.66 0.63
N ASP A 35 -13.34 1.63 0.10
CA ASP A 35 -12.60 0.44 -0.33
C ASP A 35 -11.92 0.71 -1.67
N ILE A 36 -10.63 0.45 -1.76
CA ILE A 36 -9.90 0.46 -3.04
C ILE A 36 -10.07 -0.91 -3.70
N SER A 37 -9.73 -1.98 -2.98
CA SER A 37 -9.99 -3.36 -3.41
C SER A 37 -9.84 -4.31 -2.24
N HIS A 38 -10.66 -5.36 -2.23
CA HIS A 38 -10.54 -6.50 -1.33
C HIS A 38 -10.30 -7.81 -2.09
N GLU A 39 -10.16 -7.73 -3.42
CA GLU A 39 -10.00 -8.88 -4.31
C GLU A 39 -8.57 -8.97 -4.85
N ILE A 40 -7.61 -8.38 -4.13
CA ILE A 40 -6.20 -8.58 -4.40
C ILE A 40 -5.90 -10.08 -4.27
N SER A 41 -5.10 -10.63 -5.19
CA SER A 41 -4.66 -12.02 -5.07
C SER A 41 -3.91 -12.20 -3.74
N PRO A 42 -4.16 -13.29 -2.98
CA PRO A 42 -3.50 -13.53 -1.70
C PRO A 42 -1.98 -13.31 -1.76
N PHE A 43 -1.47 -12.47 -0.86
CA PHE A 43 -0.05 -12.14 -0.71
C PHE A 43 0.60 -11.40 -1.91
N ASN A 44 -0.18 -10.90 -2.87
CA ASN A 44 0.36 -10.31 -4.10
C ASN A 44 0.73 -8.83 -3.95
N ILE A 45 1.99 -8.58 -3.56
CA ILE A 45 2.52 -7.23 -3.31
C ILE A 45 2.54 -6.37 -4.58
N THR A 46 2.91 -6.95 -5.72
CA THR A 46 3.03 -6.23 -7.00
C THR A 46 1.67 -5.74 -7.49
N GLU A 47 0.66 -6.60 -7.43
CA GLU A 47 -0.72 -6.25 -7.77
C GLU A 47 -1.26 -5.15 -6.84
N THR A 48 -1.03 -5.31 -5.53
CA THR A 48 -1.43 -4.32 -4.52
C THR A 48 -0.81 -2.96 -4.81
N ALA A 49 0.51 -2.92 -5.05
CA ALA A 49 1.22 -1.70 -5.34
C ALA A 49 0.72 -1.04 -6.62
N TYR A 50 0.48 -1.82 -7.68
CA TYR A 50 -0.08 -1.31 -8.93
C TYR A 50 -1.44 -0.65 -8.72
N ILE A 51 -2.38 -1.34 -8.08
CA ILE A 51 -3.73 -0.83 -7.84
C ILE A 51 -3.67 0.42 -6.94
N LEU A 52 -2.94 0.34 -5.84
CA LEU A 52 -2.85 1.43 -4.87
C LEU A 52 -2.18 2.68 -5.47
N LYS A 53 -1.07 2.53 -6.20
CA LYS A 53 -0.35 3.63 -6.86
C LYS A 53 -1.22 4.40 -7.85
N ASN A 54 -2.14 3.71 -8.53
CA ASN A 54 -3.07 4.32 -9.48
C ASN A 54 -4.33 4.91 -8.80
N ALA A 55 -4.67 4.46 -7.59
CA ALA A 55 -5.85 4.92 -6.86
C ALA A 55 -5.56 6.11 -5.94
N TYR A 56 -4.52 6.03 -5.08
CA TYR A 56 -4.35 6.90 -3.92
C TYR A 56 -4.30 8.40 -4.29
N LYS A 57 -3.68 8.73 -5.43
CA LYS A 57 -3.51 10.12 -5.92
C LYS A 57 -4.82 10.85 -6.21
N ASN A 58 -5.91 10.11 -6.39
CA ASN A 58 -7.24 10.69 -6.63
C ASN A 58 -8.00 10.97 -5.33
N PHE A 59 -7.47 10.55 -4.18
CA PHE A 59 -8.05 10.84 -2.88
C PHE A 59 -7.61 12.21 -2.38
N PRO A 60 -8.38 12.86 -1.48
CA PRO A 60 -7.96 14.10 -0.86
C PRO A 60 -6.64 13.93 -0.10
N LYS A 61 -5.81 14.98 -0.13
CA LYS A 61 -4.63 15.08 0.73
C LYS A 61 -4.98 14.85 2.20
N GLY A 62 -4.10 14.18 2.92
CA GLY A 62 -4.29 13.74 4.31
C GLY A 62 -5.12 12.46 4.45
N SER A 63 -5.50 11.80 3.34
CA SER A 63 -6.15 10.48 3.42
C SER A 63 -5.18 9.42 3.96
N ILE A 64 -5.74 8.43 4.63
CA ILE A 64 -5.01 7.34 5.28
C ILE A 64 -5.31 6.03 4.56
N HIS A 65 -4.28 5.39 4.02
CA HIS A 65 -4.39 4.16 3.25
C HIS A 65 -3.93 2.98 4.12
N ILE A 66 -4.88 2.15 4.56
CA ILE A 66 -4.59 0.89 5.25
C ILE A 66 -4.39 -0.20 4.18
N VAL A 67 -3.23 -0.86 4.23
CA VAL A 67 -2.88 -1.96 3.35
C VAL A 67 -2.76 -3.25 4.15
N GLY A 68 -3.79 -4.08 4.08
CA GLY A 68 -3.85 -5.40 4.71
C GLY A 68 -3.62 -6.53 3.72
N VAL A 69 -2.48 -6.53 3.01
CA VAL A 69 -2.06 -7.61 2.10
C VAL A 69 -0.73 -8.15 2.59
N ASP A 70 -0.64 -9.46 2.85
CA ASP A 70 0.53 -10.07 3.51
C ASP A 70 0.96 -9.26 4.75
N SER A 71 -0.01 -8.91 5.60
CA SER A 71 0.19 -7.98 6.71
C SER A 71 0.64 -8.64 8.01
N GLU A 72 0.70 -9.98 8.04
CA GLU A 72 1.02 -10.73 9.26
C GLU A 72 2.32 -10.25 9.91
N LEU A 73 2.24 -9.93 11.21
CA LEU A 73 3.40 -9.46 11.96
C LEU A 73 4.39 -10.61 12.11
N SER A 74 5.61 -10.40 11.64
CA SER A 74 6.70 -11.34 11.81
C SER A 74 8.02 -10.59 12.04
N VAL A 75 9.09 -11.33 12.37
CA VAL A 75 10.44 -10.75 12.48
C VAL A 75 10.87 -10.09 11.17
N GLU A 76 10.41 -10.63 10.04
CA GLU A 76 10.73 -10.14 8.70
C GLU A 76 9.74 -9.10 8.19
N ASN A 77 8.54 -9.03 8.77
CA ASN A 77 7.44 -8.19 8.32
C ASN A 77 6.99 -7.25 9.43
N LYS A 78 7.76 -6.17 9.58
CA LYS A 78 7.47 -5.09 10.52
C LYS A 78 6.28 -4.26 10.03
N GLN A 79 5.64 -3.56 10.94
CA GLN A 79 4.51 -2.68 10.63
C GLN A 79 4.97 -1.24 10.54
N LEU A 80 4.61 -0.54 9.46
CA LEU A 80 5.04 0.82 9.17
C LEU A 80 3.84 1.78 9.09
N ALA A 81 4.05 2.99 9.58
CA ALA A 81 3.23 4.16 9.29
C ALA A 81 4.09 5.20 8.56
N ILE A 82 3.62 5.63 7.40
CA ILE A 82 4.42 6.43 6.46
C ILE A 82 3.64 7.67 6.05
N PHE A 83 4.33 8.80 5.97
CA PHE A 83 3.84 10.00 5.32
C PHE A 83 4.56 10.18 3.98
N LEU A 84 3.80 10.12 2.88
CA LEU A 84 4.30 10.15 1.51
C LEU A 84 3.31 10.91 0.64
N ASP A 85 3.79 11.89 -0.13
CA ASP A 85 3.00 12.61 -1.14
C ASP A 85 1.76 13.30 -0.53
N GLU A 86 1.85 13.81 0.70
CA GLU A 86 0.73 14.36 1.49
C GLU A 86 -0.36 13.34 1.88
N HIS A 87 -0.07 12.03 1.80
CA HIS A 87 -0.94 10.94 2.24
C HIS A 87 -0.28 10.10 3.34
N TYR A 88 -1.09 9.39 4.12
CA TYR A 88 -0.62 8.44 5.11
C TYR A 88 -0.79 7.01 4.61
N PHE A 89 0.20 6.15 4.82
CA PHE A 89 0.13 4.72 4.50
C PHE A 89 0.43 3.92 5.76
N ILE A 90 -0.39 2.91 6.03
CA ILE A 90 -0.22 1.99 7.15
C ILE A 90 -0.18 0.59 6.57
N CYS A 91 0.99 -0.04 6.61
CA CYS A 91 1.24 -1.27 5.88
C CYS A 91 2.35 -2.12 6.49
N PRO A 92 2.46 -3.40 6.11
CA PRO A 92 3.64 -4.22 6.31
C PRO A 92 4.89 -3.68 5.58
N ASP A 93 6.08 -3.95 6.12
CA ASP A 93 7.39 -3.76 5.48
C ASP A 93 7.77 -4.96 4.58
N ASN A 94 6.82 -5.41 3.77
CA ASN A 94 7.01 -6.51 2.82
C ASN A 94 7.55 -6.03 1.45
N GLY A 95 7.95 -4.75 1.36
CA GLY A 95 8.47 -4.13 0.15
C GLY A 95 7.46 -3.38 -0.69
N ILE A 96 6.17 -3.37 -0.31
CA ILE A 96 5.14 -2.60 -1.02
C ILE A 96 5.51 -1.11 -1.15
N ILE A 97 6.14 -0.54 -0.11
CA ILE A 97 6.54 0.87 -0.09
C ILE A 97 7.57 1.18 -1.15
N SER A 98 8.47 0.25 -1.49
CA SER A 98 9.45 0.47 -2.57
C SER A 98 8.80 0.64 -3.94
N MET A 99 7.63 0.04 -4.15
CA MET A 99 6.87 0.16 -5.39
C MET A 99 6.01 1.43 -5.40
N ILE A 100 5.33 1.74 -4.29
CA ILE A 100 4.49 2.94 -4.16
C ILE A 100 5.34 4.22 -4.17
N ALA A 101 6.45 4.23 -3.42
CA ALA A 101 7.38 5.35 -3.28
C ALA A 101 8.49 5.38 -4.35
N SER A 102 8.29 4.68 -5.47
CA SER A 102 9.30 4.55 -6.55
C SER A 102 9.72 5.89 -7.17
N GLU A 103 8.83 6.89 -7.16
CA GLU A 103 9.07 8.21 -7.76
C GLU A 103 9.19 9.35 -6.73
N ILE A 104 8.73 9.13 -5.49
CA ILE A 104 8.63 10.14 -4.45
C ILE A 104 9.18 9.55 -3.16
N LYS A 105 10.11 10.25 -2.52
CA LYS A 105 10.65 9.81 -1.23
C LYS A 105 9.64 10.08 -0.11
N PRO A 106 9.41 9.12 0.80
CA PRO A 106 8.61 9.38 1.98
C PRO A 106 9.23 10.51 2.81
N GLU A 107 8.38 11.40 3.30
CA GLU A 107 8.78 12.49 4.19
C GLU A 107 9.04 11.97 5.61
N LYS A 108 8.29 10.95 6.03
CA LYS A 108 8.43 10.33 7.34
C LYS A 108 8.06 8.86 7.32
N ILE A 109 8.82 8.05 8.06
CA ILE A 109 8.62 6.60 8.18
C ILE A 109 8.76 6.22 9.65
N VAL A 110 7.75 5.54 10.18
CA VAL A 110 7.70 5.13 11.57
C VAL A 110 7.45 3.63 11.64
N GLU A 111 8.31 2.90 12.34
CA GLU A 111 8.07 1.52 12.77
C GLU A 111 7.08 1.55 13.93
N ILE A 112 5.89 1.01 13.71
CA ILE A 112 4.80 0.99 14.69
C ILE A 112 5.20 0.07 15.84
N ASN A 113 5.15 0.60 17.07
CA ASN A 113 5.55 -0.14 18.27
C ASN A 113 4.53 -0.02 19.42
N ILE A 114 3.31 0.40 19.12
CA ILE A 114 2.23 0.45 20.11
C ILE A 114 1.92 -0.98 20.61
N GLN A 115 1.94 -1.16 21.93
CA GLN A 115 1.64 -2.44 22.54
C GLN A 115 0.19 -2.81 22.25
N ASN A 116 -0.01 -4.00 21.67
CA ASN A 116 -1.33 -4.54 21.51
C ASN A 116 -1.73 -5.25 22.80
N THR A 117 -2.64 -4.65 23.56
CA THR A 117 -3.10 -5.17 24.86
C THR A 117 -4.01 -6.40 24.74
N LEU A 118 -4.21 -6.94 23.53
CA LEU A 118 -5.19 -7.99 23.25
C LEU A 118 -4.47 -9.20 22.61
N GLU A 119 -4.44 -10.32 23.34
CA GLU A 119 -3.91 -11.63 22.92
C GLU A 119 -4.82 -12.32 21.89
N SER A 120 -5.13 -11.64 20.80
CA SER A 120 -5.97 -12.17 19.72
C SER A 120 -5.11 -12.49 18.50
N SER A 121 -5.29 -13.68 17.94
CA SER A 121 -4.63 -14.14 16.71
C SER A 121 -5.06 -13.38 15.44
N PHE A 122 -6.01 -12.45 15.54
CA PHE A 122 -6.56 -11.66 14.41
C PHE A 122 -6.07 -10.20 14.35
N ASN A 123 -5.09 -9.83 15.18
CA ASN A 123 -4.94 -8.46 15.71
C ASN A 123 -3.92 -7.59 14.97
N VAL A 124 -3.52 -7.96 13.74
CA VAL A 124 -2.58 -7.17 12.92
C VAL A 124 -3.24 -5.88 12.45
N LEU A 125 -4.47 -5.98 11.93
CA LEU A 125 -5.18 -4.81 11.42
C LEU A 125 -5.73 -3.92 12.53
N ASP A 126 -5.96 -4.44 13.72
CA ASP A 126 -6.37 -3.62 14.87
C ASP A 126 -5.29 -2.57 15.24
N VAL A 127 -4.01 -2.92 15.12
CA VAL A 127 -2.91 -1.94 15.23
C VAL A 127 -3.04 -0.90 14.12
N PHE A 128 -3.33 -1.32 12.88
CA PHE A 128 -3.50 -0.40 11.76
C PHE A 128 -4.70 0.52 11.96
N VAL A 129 -5.81 0.00 12.48
CA VAL A 129 -7.01 0.78 12.82
C VAL A 129 -6.67 1.81 13.89
N LYS A 130 -6.01 1.43 14.99
CA LYS A 130 -5.61 2.37 16.05
C LYS A 130 -4.74 3.50 15.51
N VAL A 131 -3.75 3.16 14.69
CA VAL A 131 -2.87 4.15 14.05
C VAL A 131 -3.66 5.05 13.09
N ALA A 132 -4.54 4.48 12.26
CA ALA A 132 -5.34 5.25 11.32
C ALA A 132 -6.27 6.24 12.04
N CYS A 133 -6.98 5.78 13.06
CA CYS A 133 -7.88 6.62 13.85
C CYS A 133 -7.11 7.67 14.67
N HIS A 134 -5.89 7.38 15.14
CA HIS A 134 -5.02 8.38 15.76
C HIS A 134 -4.65 9.49 14.78
N ILE A 135 -4.21 9.14 13.58
CA ILE A 135 -3.87 10.11 12.52
C ILE A 135 -5.12 10.91 12.11
N LEU A 136 -6.28 10.25 11.97
CA LEU A 136 -7.54 10.89 11.60
C LEU A 136 -7.98 11.97 12.61
N ARG A 137 -7.66 11.78 13.90
CA ARG A 137 -7.87 12.77 14.97
C ARG A 137 -6.84 13.91 14.97
N GLY A 138 -5.91 13.93 14.03
CA GLY A 138 -4.81 14.92 13.95
C GLY A 138 -3.59 14.55 14.80
N GLY A 139 -3.48 13.30 15.25
CA GLY A 139 -2.33 12.81 16.00
C GLY A 139 -1.06 12.69 15.17
N SER A 140 0.10 12.96 15.77
CA SER A 140 1.40 12.81 15.10
C SER A 140 1.85 11.35 14.98
N LEU A 141 2.56 11.04 13.88
CA LEU A 141 3.26 9.76 13.70
C LEU A 141 4.32 9.49 14.78
N ASP A 142 4.84 10.52 15.45
CA ASP A 142 5.82 10.36 16.55
C ASP A 142 5.26 9.58 17.76
N VAL A 143 3.94 9.52 17.89
CA VAL A 143 3.27 8.88 19.04
C VAL A 143 3.02 7.39 18.79
N VAL A 144 2.97 6.95 17.54
CA VAL A 144 2.58 5.57 17.18
C VAL A 144 3.77 4.62 17.02
N GLY A 145 5.00 5.14 17.08
CA GLY A 145 6.17 4.33 16.80
C GLY A 145 7.49 5.05 16.87
N LYS A 146 8.54 4.33 16.45
CA LYS A 146 9.90 4.87 16.33
C LYS A 146 10.18 5.25 14.89
N GLU A 147 10.69 6.45 14.67
CA GLU A 147 11.14 6.88 13.35
C GLU A 147 12.34 6.03 12.86
N ILE A 148 12.28 5.63 11.58
CA ILE A 148 13.31 4.84 10.91
C ILE A 148 13.70 5.50 9.59
N LEU A 149 14.93 5.23 9.13
CA LEU A 149 15.50 5.87 7.92
C LEU A 149 15.34 5.05 6.64
N GLY A 150 14.83 3.82 6.73
CA GLY A 150 14.75 2.90 5.61
C GLY A 150 13.66 1.88 5.79
N TYR A 151 13.32 1.23 4.69
CA TYR A 151 12.32 0.19 4.56
C TYR A 151 12.82 -0.83 3.53
N ARG A 152 12.19 -2.00 3.50
CA ARG A 152 12.57 -3.09 2.60
C ARG A 152 12.48 -2.65 1.14
N GLN A 153 13.58 -2.84 0.41
CA GLN A 153 13.67 -2.52 -1.02
C GLN A 153 13.46 -3.79 -1.84
N LEU A 154 12.33 -3.88 -2.56
CA LEU A 154 12.16 -4.87 -3.61
C LEU A 154 12.53 -4.24 -4.95
N LYS A 155 13.48 -4.86 -5.66
CA LYS A 155 13.77 -4.48 -7.04
C LYS A 155 12.68 -5.02 -7.94
N GLU A 156 11.90 -4.13 -8.53
CA GLU A 156 11.03 -4.49 -9.64
C GLU A 156 11.87 -5.05 -10.81
N MET A 157 11.30 -6.03 -11.51
CA MET A 157 11.88 -6.46 -12.79
C MET A 157 11.79 -5.29 -13.75
N ASN A 158 12.93 -4.78 -14.18
CA ASN A 158 13.00 -3.73 -15.18
C ASN A 158 12.91 -4.34 -16.59
N PRO A 159 12.22 -3.69 -17.54
CA PRO A 159 12.27 -4.11 -18.93
C PRO A 159 13.72 -4.11 -19.45
N VAL A 160 14.05 -5.11 -20.26
CA VAL A 160 15.37 -5.25 -20.88
C VAL A 160 15.29 -4.79 -22.33
N ILE A 161 16.19 -3.90 -22.72
CA ILE A 161 16.37 -3.46 -24.10
C ILE A 161 17.53 -4.26 -24.69
N ASN A 162 17.37 -4.77 -25.92
CA ASN A 162 18.47 -5.43 -26.61
C ASN A 162 19.54 -4.43 -27.11
N ASP A 163 20.73 -4.93 -27.46
CA ASP A 163 21.86 -4.10 -27.89
C ASP A 163 21.53 -3.24 -29.13
N GLU A 164 20.73 -3.77 -30.05
CA GLU A 164 20.29 -3.08 -31.28
C GLU A 164 19.23 -1.99 -31.04
N LYS A 165 18.69 -1.86 -29.81
CA LYS A 165 17.65 -0.89 -29.43
C LYS A 165 16.43 -0.92 -30.36
N ASN A 166 16.01 -2.13 -30.74
CA ASN A 166 14.83 -2.39 -31.56
C ASN A 166 13.83 -3.35 -30.90
N LYS A 167 14.16 -3.89 -29.71
CA LYS A 167 13.29 -4.78 -28.95
C LYS A 167 13.32 -4.42 -27.46
N ILE A 168 12.13 -4.33 -26.87
CA ILE A 168 11.93 -4.23 -25.42
C ILE A 168 11.32 -5.55 -24.95
N THR A 169 11.93 -6.19 -23.96
CA THR A 169 11.38 -7.36 -23.28
C THR A 169 10.94 -6.95 -21.89
N GLY A 170 9.63 -6.94 -21.67
CA GLY A 170 9.02 -6.65 -20.37
C GLY A 170 8.26 -7.86 -19.84
N CYS A 171 7.58 -7.65 -18.72
CA CYS A 171 6.71 -8.63 -18.08
C CYS A 171 5.30 -8.05 -17.92
N VAL A 172 4.30 -8.92 -17.91
CA VAL A 172 2.95 -8.56 -17.48
C VAL A 172 2.97 -8.35 -15.98
N ILE A 173 2.50 -7.19 -15.52
CA ILE A 173 2.44 -6.82 -14.10
C ILE A 173 1.02 -6.84 -13.54
N TYR A 174 0.02 -6.72 -14.41
CA TYR A 174 -1.38 -6.71 -14.01
C TYR A 174 -2.28 -7.07 -15.20
N ILE A 175 -3.39 -7.74 -14.93
CA ILE A 175 -4.48 -7.97 -15.89
C ILE A 175 -5.74 -7.40 -15.25
N ASP A 176 -6.37 -6.43 -15.91
CA ASP A 176 -7.55 -5.79 -15.35
C ASP A 176 -8.83 -6.61 -15.58
N ASN A 177 -9.94 -6.15 -15.00
CA ASN A 177 -11.23 -6.82 -15.10
C ASN A 177 -11.79 -6.90 -16.54
N TYR A 178 -11.29 -6.09 -17.48
CA TYR A 178 -11.67 -6.16 -18.89
C TYR A 178 -10.78 -7.10 -19.69
N GLY A 179 -9.76 -7.71 -19.05
CA GLY A 179 -8.76 -8.55 -19.70
C GLY A 179 -7.65 -7.75 -20.40
N ASN A 180 -7.52 -6.44 -20.12
CA ASN A 180 -6.38 -5.67 -20.62
C ASN A 180 -5.11 -6.15 -19.91
N VAL A 181 -4.04 -6.27 -20.68
CA VAL A 181 -2.73 -6.71 -20.19
C VAL A 181 -1.84 -5.50 -19.97
N ILE A 182 -1.47 -5.25 -18.72
CA ILE A 182 -0.59 -4.16 -18.33
C ILE A 182 0.82 -4.71 -18.17
N SER A 183 1.80 -4.05 -18.82
CA SER A 183 3.22 -4.40 -18.70
C SER A 183 4.00 -3.39 -17.86
N ASN A 184 5.21 -3.78 -17.43
CA ASN A 184 6.18 -2.87 -16.80
C ASN A 184 6.89 -1.92 -17.80
N ILE A 185 6.49 -1.90 -19.07
CA ILE A 185 7.10 -1.03 -20.09
C ILE A 185 6.42 0.35 -20.03
N SER A 186 7.12 1.33 -19.48
CA SER A 186 6.59 2.70 -19.43
C SER A 186 6.50 3.34 -20.82
N LYS A 187 5.54 4.25 -20.99
CA LYS A 187 5.42 5.07 -22.22
C LYS A 187 6.70 5.83 -22.54
N LYS A 188 7.40 6.32 -21.51
CA LYS A 188 8.69 7.00 -21.66
C LYS A 188 9.73 6.07 -22.29
N LEU A 189 9.92 4.88 -21.72
CA LEU A 189 10.85 3.88 -22.24
C LEU A 189 10.49 3.45 -23.67
N PHE A 190 9.20 3.20 -23.92
CA PHE A 190 8.72 2.85 -25.25
C PHE A 190 9.06 3.94 -26.28
N ASN A 191 8.82 5.21 -25.95
CA ASN A 191 9.12 6.33 -26.84
C ASN A 191 10.63 6.52 -27.06
N GLU A 192 11.45 6.33 -26.02
CA GLU A 192 12.91 6.44 -26.09
C GLU A 192 13.53 5.41 -27.03
N VAL A 193 13.01 4.18 -27.03
CA VAL A 193 13.47 3.10 -27.92
C VAL A 193 12.83 3.22 -29.30
N GLY A 194 11.52 3.46 -29.36
CA GLY A 194 10.75 3.54 -30.61
C GLY A 194 11.22 4.69 -31.52
N LYS A 195 11.51 5.87 -30.94
CA LYS A 195 11.95 7.06 -31.69
C LYS A 195 11.03 7.41 -32.87
N GLY A 196 9.73 7.19 -32.72
CA GLY A 196 8.72 7.47 -33.76
C GLY A 196 8.63 6.44 -34.89
N ARG A 197 9.26 5.27 -34.72
CA ARG A 197 9.06 4.08 -35.58
C ARG A 197 7.86 3.26 -35.12
#